data_AF-A0A093Z594-F1
#
_entry.id   AF-A0A093Z594-F1
#
_cell.length_a   1.000
_cell.length_b   1.000
_cell.length_c   1.000
_cell.angle_alpha   90.00
_cell.angle_beta   90.00
_cell.angle_gamma   90.00
#
_symmetry.space_group_name_H-M   'P 1'
#
loop_
_entity.id
_entity.type
_entity.pdbx_description
1 polymer ?
#
loop_
_entity_poly.entity_id
_entity_poly.type
_entity_poly.pdbx_seq_one_letter_code
_entity_poly.pdbx_strand_id
1 'polypeptide(L)'
;MYTYLDSRLQQVLYVGIAGKGTPKNFWERGDFGDVFVNNTLVPNPWAASKNRGAPFDQEFYLVMNVAVGSRNGWFLDGVGGKPWVDASTYLAPGAFYQRVDDWLPTWGEGNARGMTVKAVKMWQEGACA
;
A
#
# COMPACT_ATOMS: atom_id res chain seq x y z
N MET A 1 5.57 -11.92 9.35
CA MET A 1 4.43 -11.07 9.73
C MET A 1 3.15 -11.88 9.62
N TYR A 2 2.29 -11.81 10.63
CA TYR A 2 0.99 -12.46 10.64
C TYR A 2 -0.10 -11.39 10.72
N THR A 3 -1.14 -11.52 9.91
CA THR A 3 -2.34 -10.68 9.98
C THR A 3 -3.52 -11.56 10.30
N TYR A 4 -4.29 -11.15 11.29
CA TYR A 4 -5.44 -11.88 11.81
C TYR A 4 -6.70 -11.02 11.70
N LEU A 5 -7.85 -11.67 11.52
CA LEU A 5 -9.16 -11.03 11.64
C LEU A 5 -9.81 -11.55 12.92
N ASP A 6 -10.07 -10.66 13.87
CA ASP A 6 -10.74 -10.90 15.16
C ASP A 6 -10.05 -11.87 16.13
N SER A 7 -9.44 -12.97 15.66
CA SER A 7 -8.81 -14.01 16.48
C SER A 7 -7.51 -14.54 15.85
N ARG A 8 -6.59 -15.04 16.69
CA ARG A 8 -5.33 -15.66 16.22
C ARG A 8 -5.54 -16.93 15.38
N LEU A 9 -6.72 -17.54 15.46
CA LEU A 9 -7.08 -18.72 14.67
C LEU A 9 -7.46 -18.33 13.23
N GLN A 10 -7.95 -17.12 13.03
CA GLN A 10 -8.34 -16.59 11.72
C GLN A 10 -7.20 -15.79 11.12
N GLN A 11 -6.15 -16.51 10.70
CA GLN A 11 -5.02 -15.93 9.99
C GLN A 11 -5.41 -15.60 8.54
N VAL A 12 -5.44 -14.31 8.21
CA VAL A 12 -5.82 -13.82 6.87
C VAL A 12 -4.61 -13.72 5.95
N LEU A 13 -3.45 -13.36 6.50
CA LEU A 13 -2.22 -13.23 5.73
C LEU A 13 -1.02 -13.69 6.54
N TYR A 14 -0.21 -14.53 5.92
CA TYR A 14 1.13 -14.84 6.39
C TYR A 14 2.17 -14.35 5.38
N VAL A 15 3.07 -13.51 5.87
CA VAL A 15 4.26 -13.08 5.12
C VAL A 15 5.48 -13.66 5.82
N GLY A 16 6.01 -14.75 5.25
CA GLY A 16 7.30 -15.32 5.64
C GLY A 16 8.46 -14.42 5.17
N ILE A 17 9.25 -13.92 6.12
CA ILE A 17 10.35 -12.96 5.88
C ILE A 17 11.72 -13.66 5.95
N ALA A 18 11.78 -14.85 6.54
CA ALA A 18 12.96 -15.71 6.59
C ALA A 18 12.54 -17.19 6.58
N GLY A 19 13.37 -18.06 5.99
CA GLY A 19 13.14 -19.51 5.93
C GLY A 19 13.31 -20.10 4.54
N LYS A 20 13.07 -21.41 4.42
CA LYS A 20 13.12 -22.14 3.15
C LYS A 20 11.95 -21.67 2.26
N GLY A 21 12.24 -21.28 1.02
CA GLY A 21 11.22 -20.82 0.06
C GLY A 21 10.76 -19.36 0.23
N THR A 22 11.43 -18.56 1.07
CA THR A 22 11.19 -17.12 1.17
C THR A 22 12.19 -16.33 0.32
N PRO A 23 11.79 -15.23 -0.35
CA PRO A 23 12.70 -14.35 -1.10
C PRO A 23 13.83 -13.78 -0.23
N LYS A 24 14.92 -13.33 -0.86
CA LYS A 24 16.13 -12.91 -0.13
C LYS A 24 15.89 -11.67 0.72
N ASN A 25 15.01 -10.76 0.32
CA ASN A 25 14.66 -9.55 1.06
C ASN A 25 13.25 -9.06 0.66
N PHE A 26 12.77 -7.98 1.30
CA PHE A 26 11.48 -7.39 0.94
C PHE A 26 11.42 -6.82 -0.48
N TRP A 27 12.55 -6.40 -1.06
CA TRP A 27 12.60 -5.91 -2.44
C TRP A 27 12.22 -7.02 -3.44
N GLU A 28 12.87 -8.18 -3.34
CA GLU A 28 12.55 -9.34 -4.18
C GLU A 28 11.15 -9.88 -3.89
N ARG A 29 10.68 -9.79 -2.64
CA ARG A 29 9.33 -10.23 -2.28
C ARG A 29 8.23 -9.38 -2.92
N GLY A 30 8.46 -8.08 -3.03
CA GLY A 30 7.50 -7.15 -3.64
C GLY A 30 7.57 -7.10 -5.16
N ASP A 31 8.46 -7.88 -5.77
CA ASP A 31 8.66 -7.96 -7.22
C ASP A 31 8.86 -6.58 -7.87
N PHE A 32 9.57 -5.69 -7.17
CA PHE A 32 9.77 -4.31 -7.62
C PHE A 32 10.82 -4.17 -8.73
N GLY A 33 11.45 -5.29 -9.14
CA GLY A 33 12.51 -5.33 -10.14
C GLY A 33 12.05 -4.86 -11.52
N ASP A 34 10.77 -5.03 -11.85
CA ASP A 34 10.19 -4.65 -13.14
C ASP A 34 9.35 -3.36 -13.05
N VAL A 35 9.46 -2.61 -11.95
CA VAL A 35 8.73 -1.35 -11.80
C VAL A 35 9.44 -0.26 -12.57
N PHE A 36 8.73 0.27 -13.58
CA PHE A 36 9.16 1.42 -14.36
C PHE A 36 8.40 2.67 -13.92
N VAL A 37 9.13 3.74 -13.62
CA VAL A 37 8.56 5.08 -13.42
C VAL A 37 9.14 5.98 -14.50
N ASN A 38 8.28 6.58 -15.33
CA ASN A 38 8.70 7.43 -16.45
C ASN A 38 9.72 6.75 -17.38
N ASN A 39 9.44 5.50 -17.79
CA ASN A 39 10.31 4.66 -18.64
C ASN A 39 11.71 4.38 -18.05
N THR A 40 11.92 4.64 -16.76
CA THR A 40 13.19 4.35 -16.08
C THR A 40 12.97 3.25 -15.05
N LEU A 41 13.88 2.27 -15.03
CA LEU A 41 13.90 1.22 -14.02
C LEU A 41 14.12 1.84 -12.64
N VAL A 42 13.28 1.51 -11.66
CA VAL A 42 13.49 1.95 -10.29
C VAL A 42 14.58 1.09 -9.65
N PRO A 43 15.77 1.65 -9.34
CA PRO A 43 16.82 0.87 -8.69
C PRO A 43 16.40 0.55 -7.25
N ASN A 44 16.81 -0.61 -6.74
CA ASN A 44 16.58 -0.99 -5.35
C ASN A 44 17.27 0.00 -4.39
N PRO A 45 16.54 0.87 -3.66
CA PRO A 45 17.15 1.85 -2.77
C PRO A 45 17.78 1.19 -1.53
N TRP A 46 17.44 -0.06 -1.23
CA TRP A 46 17.92 -0.82 -0.08
C TRP A 46 18.98 -1.85 -0.47
N ALA A 47 19.54 -1.76 -1.68
CA ALA A 47 20.55 -2.71 -2.17
C ALA A 47 21.80 -2.79 -1.27
N ALA A 48 22.15 -1.70 -0.59
CA ALA A 48 23.27 -1.64 0.34
C ALA A 48 22.94 -2.16 1.75
N SER A 49 21.66 -2.38 2.09
CA SER A 49 21.29 -2.87 3.42
C SER A 49 21.71 -4.33 3.58
N LYS A 50 22.35 -4.61 4.71
CA LYS A 50 22.68 -5.98 5.13
C LYS A 50 21.47 -6.67 5.76
N ASN A 51 20.42 -5.93 6.10
CA ASN A 51 19.21 -6.47 6.70
C ASN A 51 18.20 -6.84 5.61
N ARG A 52 17.76 -8.09 5.63
CA ARG A 52 16.70 -8.60 4.72
C ARG A 52 15.36 -7.89 4.94
N GLY A 53 15.19 -7.30 6.13
CA GLY A 53 14.01 -6.58 6.58
C GLY A 53 13.89 -5.14 6.12
N ALA A 54 14.90 -4.57 5.46
CA ALA A 54 14.83 -3.18 4.98
C ALA A 54 13.64 -2.95 4.02
N PRO A 55 12.91 -1.83 4.15
CA PRO A 55 13.14 -0.67 5.03
C PRO A 55 12.51 -0.76 6.43
N PHE A 56 11.93 -1.90 6.81
CA PHE A 56 11.28 -2.10 8.10
C PHE A 56 12.26 -2.53 9.21
N ASP A 57 13.54 -2.23 9.01
CA ASP A 57 14.65 -2.45 9.93
C ASP A 57 15.02 -1.21 10.77
N GLN A 58 14.20 -0.16 10.70
CA GLN A 58 14.34 1.09 11.42
C GLN A 58 12.99 1.52 12.02
N GLU A 59 13.02 2.52 12.89
CA GLU A 59 11.80 3.14 13.42
C GLU A 59 10.93 3.69 12.29
N PHE A 60 9.62 3.48 12.38
CA PHE A 60 8.67 3.89 11.36
C PHE A 60 7.40 4.45 12.00
N TYR A 61 6.67 5.22 11.20
CA TYR A 61 5.36 5.74 11.58
C TYR A 61 4.26 4.84 11.02
N LEU A 62 3.22 4.60 11.82
CA LEU A 62 1.98 4.03 11.31
C LEU A 62 1.16 5.15 10.66
N VAL A 63 1.05 5.11 9.33
CA VAL A 63 0.17 6.00 8.57
C VAL A 63 -1.10 5.24 8.21
N MET A 64 -2.26 5.82 8.55
CA MET A 64 -3.55 5.32 8.11
C MET A 64 -4.27 6.43 7.36
N ASN A 65 -4.67 6.18 6.13
CA ASN A 65 -5.33 7.15 5.29
C ASN A 65 -6.34 6.49 4.34
N VAL A 66 -7.33 7.27 3.92
CA VAL A 66 -8.17 6.94 2.77
C VAL A 66 -7.64 7.76 1.61
N ALA A 67 -7.03 7.10 0.62
CA ALA A 67 -6.53 7.75 -0.57
C ALA A 67 -7.40 7.39 -1.78
N VAL A 68 -7.57 8.36 -2.67
CA VAL A 68 -8.22 8.18 -3.96
C VAL A 68 -7.37 8.80 -5.05
N GLY A 69 -7.46 8.23 -6.24
CA GLY A 69 -6.62 8.65 -7.35
C GLY A 69 -5.21 8.07 -7.26
N SER A 70 -4.70 7.65 -8.41
CA SER A 70 -3.29 7.32 -8.59
C SER A 70 -2.96 7.39 -10.08
N ARG A 71 -1.69 7.63 -10.40
CA ARG A 71 -1.18 7.63 -11.78
C ARG A 71 -0.06 6.64 -12.05
N ASN A 72 0.16 5.74 -11.10
CA ASN A 72 1.26 4.78 -11.14
C ASN A 72 0.87 3.47 -11.85
N GLY A 73 -0.22 3.43 -12.63
CA GLY A 73 -0.69 2.21 -13.27
C GLY A 73 -1.46 1.25 -12.38
N TRP A 74 -1.63 1.54 -11.08
CA TRP A 74 -2.42 0.69 -10.18
C TRP A 74 -3.89 0.59 -10.59
N PHE A 75 -4.47 1.73 -10.99
CA PHE A 75 -5.79 1.79 -11.62
C PHE A 75 -5.59 1.83 -13.13
N LEU A 76 -5.95 0.77 -13.85
CA LEU A 76 -5.75 0.69 -15.29
C LEU A 76 -6.60 1.75 -16.03
N ASP A 77 -6.00 2.40 -17.03
CA ASP A 77 -6.70 3.33 -17.91
C ASP A 77 -7.83 2.62 -18.68
N GLY A 78 -8.98 3.28 -18.81
CA GLY A 78 -10.16 2.75 -19.51
C GLY A 78 -10.93 1.65 -18.77
N VAL A 79 -10.49 1.25 -17.57
CA VAL A 79 -11.16 0.23 -16.74
C VAL A 79 -11.96 0.90 -15.62
N GLY A 80 -13.14 0.36 -15.31
CA GLY A 80 -13.91 0.77 -14.13
C GLY A 80 -14.43 2.21 -14.16
N GLY A 81 -14.56 2.83 -15.33
CA GLY A 81 -15.04 4.21 -15.46
C GLY A 81 -14.07 5.26 -14.93
N LYS A 82 -12.77 4.94 -14.83
CA LYS A 82 -11.72 5.84 -14.36
C LYS A 82 -11.76 7.20 -15.11
N PRO A 83 -12.00 8.33 -14.42
CA PRO A 83 -12.20 9.63 -15.08
C PRO A 83 -10.92 10.38 -15.43
N TRP A 84 -9.73 9.84 -15.11
CA TRP A 84 -8.44 10.42 -15.45
C TRP A 84 -7.55 9.39 -16.18
N VAL A 85 -6.53 9.89 -16.88
CA VAL A 85 -5.54 9.09 -17.63
C VAL A 85 -4.18 9.26 -16.98
N ASP A 86 -3.43 8.17 -16.79
CA ASP A 86 -2.16 8.20 -16.06
C ASP A 86 -1.08 9.05 -16.74
N ALA A 87 -1.04 8.99 -18.07
CA ALA A 87 -0.13 9.79 -18.88
C ALA A 87 -0.39 11.31 -18.80
N SER A 88 -1.55 11.74 -18.31
CA SER A 88 -1.90 13.16 -18.22
C SER A 88 -1.28 13.80 -16.97
N THR A 89 -0.03 14.23 -17.08
CA THR A 89 0.77 14.66 -15.93
C THR A 89 0.25 15.91 -15.21
N TYR A 90 -0.44 16.80 -15.93
CA TYR A 90 -0.94 18.06 -15.36
C TYR A 90 -2.45 18.07 -15.17
N LEU A 91 -3.21 17.37 -16.03
CA LEU A 91 -4.67 17.46 -16.03
C LEU A 91 -5.34 16.35 -15.23
N ALA A 92 -4.67 15.23 -14.94
CA ALA A 92 -5.30 14.10 -14.26
C ALA A 92 -5.98 14.44 -12.91
N PRO A 93 -5.37 15.24 -12.01
CA PRO A 93 -6.07 15.66 -10.78
C PRO A 93 -7.30 16.51 -11.07
N GLY A 94 -7.22 17.39 -12.08
CA GLY A 94 -8.34 18.23 -12.52
C GLY A 94 -9.46 17.40 -13.15
N ALA A 95 -9.13 16.44 -14.01
CA ALA A 95 -10.08 15.53 -14.65
C ALA A 95 -10.79 14.64 -13.63
N PHE A 96 -10.07 14.17 -12.60
CA PHE A 96 -10.67 13.47 -11.47
C PHE A 96 -11.69 14.35 -10.74
N TYR A 97 -11.32 15.60 -10.41
CA TYR A 97 -12.20 16.51 -9.68
C TYR A 97 -13.40 16.99 -10.51
N GLN A 98 -13.23 17.20 -11.82
CA GLN A 98 -14.31 17.59 -12.73
C GLN A 98 -15.42 16.54 -12.82
N ARG A 99 -15.15 15.29 -12.44
CA ARG A 99 -16.13 14.20 -12.38
C ARG A 99 -16.59 13.91 -10.94
N VAL A 100 -16.49 14.88 -10.04
CA VAL A 100 -16.92 14.73 -8.63
C VAL A 100 -18.34 14.20 -8.51
N ASP A 101 -19.24 14.65 -9.37
CA ASP A 101 -20.66 14.23 -9.35
C ASP A 101 -20.85 12.76 -9.71
N ASP A 102 -19.90 12.15 -10.44
CA ASP A 102 -19.95 10.74 -10.84
C ASP A 102 -19.52 9.82 -9.68
N TRP A 103 -18.47 10.19 -8.94
CA TRP A 103 -17.88 9.31 -7.91
C TRP A 103 -18.27 9.66 -6.48
N LEU A 104 -18.52 10.93 -6.15
CA LEU A 104 -18.81 11.34 -4.77
C LEU A 104 -20.08 10.68 -4.19
N PRO A 105 -21.18 10.53 -4.95
CA PRO A 105 -22.37 9.83 -4.45
C PRO A 105 -22.12 8.36 -4.14
N THR A 106 -21.14 7.73 -4.80
CA THR A 106 -20.83 6.30 -4.61
C THR A 106 -20.19 5.98 -3.26
N TRP A 107 -19.65 6.98 -2.56
CA TRP A 107 -18.99 6.79 -1.27
C TRP A 107 -19.97 6.70 -0.09
N GLY A 108 -21.26 6.95 -0.30
CA GLY A 108 -22.28 6.88 0.74
C GLY A 108 -22.31 8.09 1.68
N GLU A 109 -23.11 7.97 2.75
CA GLU A 109 -23.43 9.08 3.65
C GLU A 109 -22.78 8.99 5.03
N GLY A 110 -22.51 10.15 5.64
CA GLY A 110 -21.99 10.25 7.00
C GLY A 110 -20.71 9.43 7.23
N ASN A 111 -20.71 8.58 8.24
CA ASN A 111 -19.55 7.74 8.59
C ASN A 111 -19.28 6.61 7.58
N ALA A 112 -20.22 6.30 6.68
CA ALA A 112 -20.02 5.24 5.69
C ALA A 112 -18.96 5.61 4.63
N ARG A 113 -18.73 6.91 4.38
CA ARG A 113 -17.74 7.38 3.39
C ARG A 113 -16.30 7.45 3.92
N GLY A 114 -16.10 7.22 5.21
CA GLY A 114 -14.83 7.47 5.89
C GLY A 114 -14.27 6.23 6.58
N MET A 115 -12.96 6.21 6.78
CA MET A 115 -12.31 5.23 7.63
C MET A 115 -12.62 5.54 9.10
N THR A 116 -13.44 4.71 9.74
CA THR A 116 -13.77 4.84 11.16
C THR A 116 -12.87 3.92 12.00
N VAL A 117 -12.04 4.51 12.87
CA VAL A 117 -11.08 3.76 13.70
C VAL A 117 -11.51 3.82 15.16
N LYS A 118 -11.86 2.67 15.75
CA LYS A 118 -12.24 2.58 17.17
C LYS A 118 -11.04 2.63 18.11
N ALA A 119 -9.96 1.92 17.79
CA ALA A 119 -8.74 1.90 18.56
C ALA A 119 -7.57 1.40 17.71
N VAL A 120 -6.39 1.96 17.96
CA VAL A 120 -5.11 1.42 17.51
C VAL A 120 -4.34 1.00 18.74
N LYS A 121 -3.82 -0.23 18.74
CA LYS A 121 -3.00 -0.75 19.82
C LYS A 121 -1.78 -1.41 19.21
N MET A 122 -0.61 -1.08 19.74
CA MET A 122 0.69 -1.59 19.30
C MET A 122 1.43 -2.11 20.51
N TRP A 123 2.05 -3.28 20.37
CA TRP A 123 2.77 -3.96 21.43
C TRP A 123 4.14 -4.36 20.93
N GLN A 124 5.11 -4.33 21.84
CA GLN A 124 6.44 -4.88 21.63
C GLN A 124 6.62 -6.03 22.62
N GLU A 125 7.30 -7.09 22.20
CA GLU A 125 7.68 -8.17 23.10
C GLU A 125 8.60 -7.60 24.19
N GLY A 126 8.16 -7.68 25.45
CA GLY A 126 8.97 -7.28 26.59
C GLY A 126 9.94 -8.39 26.99
N ALA A 127 10.98 -8.03 27.75
CA ALA A 127 11.77 -9.04 28.44
C ALA A 127 10.87 -9.84 29.39
N CYS A 128 10.97 -11.18 29.36
CA CYS A 128 10.37 -12.01 30.40
C CYS A 128 11.08 -11.67 31.72
N ALA A 129 10.33 -11.20 32.71
CA ALA A 129 10.78 -11.08 34.10
C ALA A 129 10.47 -12.38 34.85
#